data_AF-A0A2V6KQ04-F1
#
_entry.id   AF-A0A2V6KQ04-F1
#
_cell.length_a   1.000
_cell.length_b   1.000
_cell.length_c   1.000
_cell.angle_alpha   90.00
_cell.angle_beta   90.00
_cell.angle_gamma   90.00
#
_symmetry.space_group_name_H-M   'P 1'
#
loop_
_entity.id
_entity.type
_entity.pdbx_description
1 polymer ?
#
loop_
_entity_poly.entity_id
_entity_poly.type
_entity_poly.pdbx_seq_one_letter_code
_entity_poly.pdbx_strand_id
1 'polypeptide(L)'
;MALNGRNIREQILSLLARKDYRPLNKVEIARKMGVTAAGRVALRKSLRELERAGEIARIRKNRYILPAEADLVTGKLSIHQAGYGFLAPEVSGQSDVFIAAENIGTAMHGDRVVARISQDEPYRRIKGRREGRVIRILERAHDTIVGTLQRSRNFYYVVPDDPRFVHDVYVGQVSSSPGDQPAMAGLPLATSKVAPQIGDKVVVRLEPWESRHVNPEGQIIEVLGPASAPGIDMLSIIRKFHLPTEFPRDVLEQAKA
;
A
#
# COMPACT_ATOMS: atom_id res chain seq x y z
N MET A 1 -31.99 -2.92 -0.39
CA MET A 1 -33.01 -3.36 0.59
C MET A 1 -32.65 -2.82 1.96
N ALA A 2 -33.30 -1.72 2.33
CA ALA A 2 -33.16 -1.05 3.62
C ALA A 2 -34.24 -1.59 4.58
N LEU A 3 -33.84 -2.04 5.76
CA LEU A 3 -34.75 -2.22 6.89
C LEU A 3 -34.44 -1.05 7.85
N ASN A 4 -35.44 -0.18 8.10
CA ASN A 4 -35.44 1.02 8.95
C ASN A 4 -34.92 2.36 8.39
N GLY A 5 -35.05 2.63 7.09
CA GLY A 5 -34.96 3.99 6.50
C GLY A 5 -33.60 4.71 6.57
N ARG A 6 -32.70 4.32 7.47
CA ARG A 6 -31.30 4.75 7.56
C ARG A 6 -30.42 3.82 6.74
N ASN A 7 -29.47 4.41 6.02
CA ASN A 7 -28.48 3.66 5.26
C ASN A 7 -27.65 2.79 6.24
N ILE A 8 -27.35 1.53 5.88
CA ILE A 8 -26.51 0.62 6.70
C ILE A 8 -25.22 1.30 7.15
N ARG A 9 -24.65 2.13 6.27
CA ARG A 9 -23.46 2.96 6.56
C ARG A 9 -23.66 3.84 7.80
N GLU A 10 -24.73 4.62 7.83
CA GLU A 10 -25.05 5.54 8.93
C GLU A 10 -25.34 4.78 10.22
N GLN A 11 -25.98 3.62 10.13
CA GLN A 11 -26.24 2.77 11.28
C GLN A 11 -24.93 2.23 11.90
N ILE A 12 -23.95 1.85 11.07
CA ILE A 12 -22.62 1.44 11.54
C ILE A 12 -21.95 2.61 12.27
N LEU A 13 -21.86 3.78 11.63
CA LEU A 13 -21.19 4.95 12.21
C LEU A 13 -21.88 5.38 13.52
N SER A 14 -23.21 5.39 13.54
CA SER A 14 -24.01 5.71 14.74
C SER A 14 -23.82 4.70 15.87
N LEU A 15 -23.60 3.41 15.55
CA LEU A 15 -23.33 2.39 16.56
C LEU A 15 -21.94 2.57 17.17
N LEU A 16 -20.95 2.86 16.31
CA LEU A 16 -19.56 3.02 16.72
C LEU A 16 -19.32 4.33 17.49
N ALA A 17 -20.07 5.40 17.19
CA ALA A 17 -19.97 6.71 17.86
C ALA A 17 -20.66 6.78 19.24
N ARG A 18 -21.23 5.67 19.74
CA ARG A 18 -21.88 5.68 21.06
C ARG A 18 -20.84 5.75 22.16
N LYS A 19 -21.08 6.55 23.20
CA LYS A 19 -20.18 6.68 24.36
C LYS A 19 -19.91 5.36 25.09
N ASP A 20 -20.86 4.43 25.07
CA ASP A 20 -20.75 3.11 25.70
C ASP A 20 -20.25 2.03 24.72
N TYR A 21 -19.81 2.42 23.52
CA TYR A 21 -19.38 1.49 22.51
C TYR A 21 -18.15 0.70 22.98
N ARG A 22 -18.22 -0.62 22.81
CA ARG A 22 -17.08 -1.52 22.95
C ARG A 22 -16.75 -2.05 21.57
N PRO A 23 -15.47 -2.14 21.15
CA PRO A 23 -15.09 -2.60 19.82
C PRO A 23 -15.74 -3.95 19.49
N LEU A 24 -16.54 -4.01 18.43
CA LEU A 24 -17.28 -5.22 18.03
C LEU A 24 -16.75 -5.78 16.71
N ASN A 25 -16.79 -7.11 16.55
CA ASN A 25 -16.52 -7.75 15.27
C ASN A 25 -17.76 -7.75 14.35
N LYS A 26 -17.59 -8.15 13.08
CA LYS A 26 -18.67 -8.14 12.08
C LYS A 26 -19.93 -8.93 12.48
N VAL A 27 -19.77 -10.01 13.26
CA VAL A 27 -20.88 -10.87 13.72
C VAL A 27 -21.63 -10.20 14.86
N GLU A 28 -20.89 -9.64 15.82
CA GLU A 28 -21.43 -8.90 16.96
C GLU A 28 -22.16 -7.62 16.48
N ILE A 29 -21.59 -6.88 15.51
CA ILE A 29 -22.25 -5.72 14.87
C ILE A 29 -23.55 -6.15 14.20
N ALA A 30 -23.54 -7.23 13.40
CA ALA A 30 -24.74 -7.73 12.75
C ALA A 30 -25.84 -8.07 13.77
N ARG A 31 -25.48 -8.72 14.88
CA ARG A 31 -26.41 -9.05 15.96
C ARG A 31 -26.95 -7.78 16.64
N LYS A 32 -26.09 -6.82 16.97
CA LYS A 32 -26.48 -5.58 17.66
C LYS A 32 -27.32 -4.64 16.79
N MET A 33 -27.15 -4.70 15.47
CA MET A 33 -27.96 -3.96 14.49
C MET A 33 -29.22 -4.72 14.04
N GLY A 34 -29.44 -5.96 14.49
CA GLY A 34 -30.58 -6.77 14.05
C GLY A 34 -30.52 -7.15 12.55
N VAL A 35 -29.33 -7.24 11.97
CA VAL A 35 -29.14 -7.54 10.54
C VAL A 35 -29.46 -9.01 10.27
N THR A 36 -30.48 -9.24 9.43
CA THR A 36 -30.89 -10.56 8.96
C THR A 36 -29.83 -11.22 8.08
N ALA A 37 -29.96 -12.53 7.81
CA ALA A 37 -29.01 -13.26 6.98
C ALA A 37 -28.78 -12.61 5.60
N ALA A 38 -29.86 -12.15 4.96
CA ALA A 38 -29.82 -11.43 3.68
C ALA A 38 -29.05 -10.10 3.77
N GLY A 39 -29.19 -9.36 4.88
CA GLY A 39 -28.50 -8.08 5.09
C GLY A 39 -27.00 -8.21 5.40
N ARG A 40 -26.49 -9.41 5.75
CA ARG A 40 -25.08 -9.60 6.12
C ARG A 40 -24.12 -9.31 4.97
N VAL A 41 -24.54 -9.56 3.74
CA VAL A 41 -23.71 -9.23 2.55
C VAL A 41 -23.55 -7.72 2.43
N ALA A 42 -24.64 -6.97 2.56
CA ALA A 42 -24.63 -5.51 2.53
C ALA A 42 -23.81 -4.93 3.69
N LEU A 43 -23.97 -5.44 4.92
CA LEU A 43 -23.17 -5.02 6.07
C LEU A 43 -21.66 -5.22 5.84
N ARG A 44 -21.25 -6.38 5.30
CA ARG A 44 -19.82 -6.65 4.99
C ARG A 44 -19.31 -5.75 3.87
N LYS A 45 -20.15 -5.40 2.91
CA LYS A 45 -19.80 -4.43 1.86
C LYS A 45 -19.58 -3.04 2.47
N SER A 46 -20.53 -2.53 3.25
CA SER A 46 -20.42 -1.21 3.88
C SER A 46 -19.29 -1.11 4.90
N LEU A 47 -19.02 -2.17 5.70
CA LEU A 47 -17.85 -2.21 6.58
C LEU A 47 -16.54 -2.08 5.78
N ARG A 48 -16.42 -2.80 4.65
CA ARG A 48 -15.22 -2.69 3.78
C ARG A 48 -15.10 -1.31 3.14
N GLU A 49 -16.20 -0.71 2.72
CA GLU A 49 -16.22 0.64 2.14
C GLU A 49 -15.81 1.70 3.16
N LEU A 50 -16.39 1.68 4.36
CA LEU A 50 -16.02 2.56 5.46
C LEU A 50 -14.56 2.35 5.90
N GLU A 51 -14.12 1.10 5.91
CA GLU A 51 -12.75 0.73 6.27
C GLU A 51 -11.73 1.27 5.25
N ARG A 52 -12.03 1.20 3.95
CA ARG A 52 -11.22 1.78 2.86
C ARG A 52 -11.26 3.31 2.88
N ALA A 53 -12.42 3.88 3.15
CA ALA A 53 -12.57 5.32 3.33
C ALA A 53 -11.82 5.86 4.55
N GLY A 54 -11.40 4.99 5.48
CA GLY A 54 -10.68 5.39 6.68
C GLY A 54 -11.56 5.97 7.79
N GLU A 55 -12.89 5.92 7.63
CA GLU A 55 -13.87 6.38 8.62
C GLU A 55 -13.99 5.41 9.80
N ILE A 56 -13.68 4.13 9.57
CA ILE A 56 -13.57 3.13 10.63
C ILE A 56 -12.21 2.43 10.53
N ALA A 57 -11.72 1.96 11.68
CA ALA A 57 -10.53 1.15 11.75
C ALA A 57 -10.82 -0.26 12.26
N ARG A 58 -10.21 -1.25 11.60
CA ARG A 58 -10.19 -2.64 12.08
C ARG A 58 -8.94 -2.88 12.92
N ILE A 59 -9.13 -3.29 14.17
CA ILE A 59 -8.07 -3.59 15.14
C ILE A 59 -7.97 -5.10 15.40
N ARG A 60 -7.07 -5.49 16.33
CA ARG A 60 -6.88 -6.90 16.76
C ARG A 60 -8.21 -7.61 17.01
N LYS A 61 -8.25 -8.90 16.70
CA LYS A 61 -9.46 -9.75 16.77
C LYS A 61 -10.59 -9.31 15.82
N ASN A 62 -10.27 -8.61 14.73
CA ASN A 62 -11.22 -8.15 13.71
C ASN A 62 -12.36 -7.28 14.27
N ARG A 63 -12.06 -6.45 15.26
CA ARG A 63 -13.02 -5.52 15.88
C ARG A 63 -12.92 -4.16 15.20
N TYR A 64 -14.05 -3.47 15.05
CA TYR A 64 -14.15 -2.16 14.40
C TYR A 64 -14.29 -1.04 15.44
N ILE A 65 -13.75 0.13 15.12
CA ILE A 65 -13.78 1.34 15.95
C ILE A 65 -13.76 2.59 15.07
N LEU A 66 -14.09 3.76 15.65
CA LEU A 66 -13.75 5.05 15.04
C LEU A 66 -12.27 5.36 15.27
N PRO A 67 -11.52 5.84 14.26
CA PRO A 67 -10.11 6.19 14.43
C PRO A 67 -9.88 7.24 15.53
N ALA A 68 -10.72 8.26 15.58
CA ALA A 68 -10.59 9.38 16.51
C ALA A 68 -10.69 8.97 17.99
N GLU A 69 -11.36 7.87 18.31
CA GLU A 69 -11.58 7.41 19.70
C GLU A 69 -10.47 6.48 20.22
N ALA A 70 -9.46 6.14 19.41
CA ALA A 70 -8.44 5.15 19.76
C ALA A 70 -7.00 5.57 19.41
N ASP A 71 -6.73 6.87 19.46
CA ASP A 71 -5.44 7.46 19.10
C ASP A 71 -4.97 7.06 17.70
N LEU A 72 -5.93 6.88 16.78
CA LEU A 72 -5.61 6.55 15.40
C LEU A 72 -5.70 7.79 14.52
N VAL A 73 -4.74 7.88 13.60
CA VAL A 73 -4.63 8.97 12.63
C VAL A 73 -4.63 8.35 11.25
N THR A 74 -5.51 8.84 10.38
CA THR A 74 -5.51 8.52 8.96
C THR A 74 -4.82 9.65 8.21
N GLY A 75 -3.97 9.32 7.25
CA GLY A 75 -3.16 10.30 6.54
C GLY A 75 -2.37 9.74 5.37
N LYS A 76 -1.64 10.63 4.69
CA LYS A 76 -0.68 10.28 3.64
C LYS A 76 0.72 10.15 4.21
N LEU A 77 1.39 9.04 3.95
CA LEU A 77 2.72 8.74 4.46
C LEU A 77 3.82 9.27 3.53
N SER A 78 4.74 10.07 4.07
CA SER A 78 5.97 10.48 3.40
C SER A 78 7.16 9.75 4.03
N ILE A 79 7.96 9.04 3.25
CA ILE A 79 9.10 8.24 3.74
C ILE A 79 10.40 8.94 3.33
N HIS A 80 11.34 9.01 4.25
CA HIS A 80 12.70 9.49 4.04
C HIS A 80 13.63 8.32 3.71
N GLN A 81 14.71 8.57 2.95
CA GLN A 81 15.70 7.54 2.57
C GLN A 81 16.38 6.84 3.77
N ALA A 82 16.40 7.48 4.94
CA ALA A 82 16.87 6.87 6.19
C ALA A 82 15.85 5.90 6.82
N GLY A 83 14.72 5.63 6.15
CA GLY A 83 13.73 4.65 6.54
C GLY A 83 12.61 5.17 7.45
N TYR A 84 12.75 6.32 8.11
CA TYR A 84 11.66 6.93 8.88
C TYR A 84 10.66 7.68 7.97
N GLY A 85 9.50 8.05 8.51
CA GLY A 85 8.51 8.82 7.76
C GLY A 85 7.67 9.77 8.60
N PHE A 86 6.86 10.56 7.91
CA PHE A 86 5.87 11.46 8.50
C PHE A 86 4.51 11.18 7.89
N LEU A 87 3.50 11.05 8.74
CA LEU A 87 2.11 10.92 8.35
C LEU A 87 1.43 12.28 8.45
N ALA A 88 1.06 12.85 7.31
CA ALA A 88 0.25 14.06 7.23
C ALA A 88 -1.23 13.71 7.47
N PRO A 89 -1.86 14.15 8.59
CA PRO A 89 -3.25 13.82 8.89
C PRO A 89 -4.22 14.41 7.87
N GLU A 90 -5.30 13.70 7.56
CA GLU A 90 -6.37 14.23 6.69
C GLU A 90 -7.20 15.31 7.38
N VAL A 91 -7.26 15.26 8.71
CA VAL A 91 -7.97 16.25 9.52
C VAL A 91 -7.10 17.51 9.62
N SER A 92 -7.61 18.61 9.06
CA SER A 92 -6.93 19.91 9.08
C SER A 92 -6.63 20.39 10.50
N GLY A 93 -5.49 21.07 10.67
CA GLY A 93 -5.06 21.64 11.95
C GLY A 93 -4.36 20.66 12.90
N GLN A 94 -4.22 19.39 12.52
CA GLN A 94 -3.39 18.43 13.26
C GLN A 94 -1.94 18.46 12.78
N SER A 95 -0.99 18.33 13.72
CA SER A 95 0.43 18.19 13.36
C SER A 95 0.75 16.80 12.83
N ASP A 96 1.77 16.73 11.97
CA ASP A 96 2.29 15.48 11.42
C ASP A 96 2.70 14.50 12.52
N VAL A 97 2.53 13.21 12.22
CA VAL A 97 2.96 12.11 13.10
C VAL A 97 4.26 11.54 12.55
N PHE A 98 5.33 11.63 13.34
CA PHE A 98 6.57 10.95 13.04
C PHE A 98 6.42 9.44 13.21
N ILE A 99 6.91 8.68 12.25
CA ILE A 99 6.90 7.22 12.25
C ILE A 99 8.36 6.75 12.12
N ALA A 100 8.89 6.14 13.18
CA ALA A 100 10.22 5.55 13.15
C ALA A 100 10.33 4.42 12.11
N ALA A 101 11.54 4.14 11.65
CA ALA A 101 11.76 3.20 10.54
C ALA A 101 11.17 1.83 10.82
N GLU A 102 11.32 1.30 12.04
CA GLU A 102 10.77 0.04 12.56
C GLU A 102 9.23 0.00 12.63
N ASN A 103 8.60 1.18 12.64
CA ASN A 103 7.16 1.37 12.82
C ASN A 103 6.38 1.62 11.51
N ILE A 104 7.07 1.69 10.36
CA ILE A 104 6.44 1.83 9.02
C ILE A 104 5.77 0.54 8.54
N GLY A 105 6.34 -0.63 8.86
CA GLY A 105 5.85 -1.91 8.33
C GLY A 105 6.14 -2.05 6.84
N THR A 106 5.14 -2.48 6.06
CA THR A 106 5.23 -2.69 4.60
C THR A 106 4.61 -1.54 3.78
N ALA A 107 4.37 -0.40 4.43
CA ALA A 107 3.85 0.80 3.77
C ALA A 107 4.96 1.45 2.93
N MET A 108 4.56 1.99 1.78
CA MET A 108 5.45 2.67 0.84
C MET A 108 5.23 4.18 0.85
N HIS A 109 6.15 4.91 0.24
CA HIS A 109 6.02 6.34 0.10
C HIS A 109 4.74 6.70 -0.67
N GLY A 110 3.99 7.66 -0.16
CA GLY A 110 2.74 8.12 -0.74
C GLY A 110 1.52 7.32 -0.30
N ASP A 111 1.69 6.15 0.33
CA ASP A 111 0.57 5.32 0.79
C ASP A 111 -0.33 6.10 1.75
N ARG A 112 -1.64 5.84 1.63
CA ARG A 112 -2.63 6.30 2.60
C ARG A 112 -2.79 5.24 3.67
N VAL A 113 -2.51 5.61 4.92
CA VAL A 113 -2.40 4.66 6.03
C VAL A 113 -3.18 5.10 7.25
N VAL A 114 -3.44 4.14 8.14
CA VAL A 114 -3.83 4.40 9.53
C VAL A 114 -2.64 4.12 10.41
N ALA A 115 -2.23 5.12 11.20
CA ALA A 115 -1.24 4.95 12.26
C ALA A 115 -1.91 5.04 13.64
N ARG A 116 -1.35 4.36 14.62
CA ARG A 116 -1.66 4.54 16.04
C ARG A 116 -0.59 5.40 16.67
N ILE A 117 -1.00 6.46 17.37
CA ILE A 117 -0.10 7.32 18.15
C ILE A 117 0.38 6.53 19.37
N SER A 118 1.68 6.57 19.65
CA SER A 118 2.27 5.99 20.85
C SER A 118 1.98 6.90 22.05
N GLN A 119 1.57 6.31 23.18
CA GLN A 119 1.31 7.05 24.42
C GLN A 119 2.52 7.10 25.37
N ASP A 120 3.66 6.50 24.99
CA ASP A 120 4.82 6.35 25.86
C ASP A 120 5.44 7.71 26.26
N GLU A 121 5.62 7.92 27.57
CA GLU A 121 6.13 9.15 28.19
C GLU A 121 7.46 9.70 27.64
N PRO A 122 8.47 8.91 27.23
CA PRO A 122 9.74 9.45 26.74
C PRO A 122 9.56 10.36 25.52
N TYR A 123 8.54 10.08 24.69
CA TYR A 123 8.25 10.80 23.45
C TYR A 123 7.39 12.04 23.66
N ARG A 124 6.72 12.18 24.81
CA ARG A 124 6.06 13.43 25.23
C ARG A 124 7.04 14.54 25.60
N ARG A 125 8.30 14.21 25.92
CA ARG A 125 9.29 15.17 26.43
C ARG A 125 9.71 16.22 25.40
N ILE A 126 9.53 15.94 24.11
CA ILE A 126 9.70 16.93 23.04
C ILE A 126 8.33 17.48 22.68
N LYS A 127 8.01 18.64 23.27
CA LYS A 127 6.78 19.41 23.03
C LYS A 127 6.52 19.51 21.51
N GLY A 128 5.45 18.87 21.03
CA GLY A 128 4.96 19.02 19.65
C GLY A 128 5.21 17.85 18.69
N ARG A 129 6.02 16.84 19.04
CA ARG A 129 6.30 15.71 18.13
C ARG A 129 5.41 14.50 18.48
N ARG A 130 4.36 14.29 17.70
CA ARG A 130 3.52 13.09 17.78
C ARG A 130 4.28 11.94 17.17
N GLU A 131 4.40 10.82 17.86
CA GLU A 131 4.97 9.60 17.30
C GLU A 131 3.93 8.50 17.15
N GLY A 132 4.12 7.63 16.18
CA GLY A 132 3.20 6.52 15.99
C GLY A 132 3.77 5.37 15.19
N ARG A 133 2.89 4.39 14.97
CA ARG A 133 3.16 3.21 14.16
C ARG A 133 2.06 2.97 13.14
N VAL A 134 2.44 2.62 11.92
CA VAL A 134 1.48 2.19 10.91
C VAL A 134 0.85 0.87 11.39
N ILE A 135 -0.48 0.82 11.36
CA ILE A 135 -1.24 -0.39 11.70
C ILE A 135 -1.96 -0.97 10.48
N ARG A 136 -2.17 -0.17 9.44
CA ARG A 136 -2.87 -0.61 8.23
C ARG A 136 -2.63 0.35 7.07
N ILE A 137 -2.49 -0.21 5.88
CA ILE A 137 -2.49 0.52 4.61
C ILE A 137 -3.93 0.51 4.09
N LEU A 138 -4.50 1.70 3.86
CA LEU A 138 -5.86 1.86 3.33
C LEU A 138 -5.84 1.79 1.81
N GLU A 139 -4.87 2.45 1.21
CA GLU A 139 -4.68 2.59 -0.23
C GLU A 139 -3.19 2.75 -0.51
N ARG A 140 -2.67 1.99 -1.48
CA ARG A 140 -1.30 2.15 -1.94
C ARG A 140 -1.26 3.26 -2.97
N ALA A 141 -0.25 4.12 -2.89
CA ALA A 141 -0.05 5.14 -3.94
C ALA A 141 0.29 4.46 -5.27
N HIS A 142 1.18 3.48 -5.20
CA HIS A 142 1.65 2.72 -6.35
C HIS A 142 1.92 1.27 -5.93
N ASP A 143 1.74 0.32 -6.85
CA ASP A 143 2.05 -1.11 -6.67
C ASP A 143 3.26 -1.55 -7.52
N THR A 144 3.91 -0.61 -8.20
CA THR A 144 5.06 -0.84 -9.07
C THR A 144 6.34 -0.19 -8.56
N ILE A 145 7.46 -0.84 -8.82
CA ILE A 145 8.82 -0.39 -8.51
C ILE A 145 9.65 -0.42 -9.80
N VAL A 146 10.40 0.65 -10.04
CA VAL A 146 11.43 0.70 -11.08
C VAL A 146 12.77 0.34 -10.46
N GLY A 147 13.54 -0.50 -11.14
CA GLY A 147 14.86 -0.89 -10.69
C GLY A 147 15.68 -1.58 -11.76
N THR A 148 16.88 -2.01 -11.39
CA THR A 148 17.78 -2.77 -12.27
C THR A 148 17.73 -4.24 -11.93
N LEU A 149 17.53 -5.07 -12.96
CA LEU A 149 17.53 -6.52 -12.83
C LEU A 149 18.95 -7.05 -12.58
N GLN A 150 19.08 -7.85 -11.52
CA GLN A 150 20.31 -8.51 -11.14
C GLN A 150 20.07 -10.01 -10.90
N ARG A 151 21.18 -10.75 -10.82
CA ARG A 151 21.17 -12.19 -10.60
C ARG A 151 22.06 -12.55 -9.41
N SER A 152 21.52 -13.33 -8.50
CA SER A 152 22.28 -14.06 -7.47
C SER A 152 22.49 -15.51 -7.92
N ARG A 153 23.16 -16.36 -7.12
CA ARG A 153 23.47 -17.74 -7.52
C ARG A 153 22.21 -18.54 -7.94
N ASN A 154 21.11 -18.37 -7.22
CA ASN A 154 19.92 -19.23 -7.35
C ASN A 154 18.64 -18.45 -7.70
N PHE A 155 18.68 -17.12 -7.81
CA PHE A 155 17.47 -16.31 -8.04
C PHE A 155 17.78 -15.00 -8.75
N TYR A 156 16.74 -14.42 -9.34
CA TYR A 156 16.73 -13.08 -9.93
C TYR A 156 16.04 -12.11 -8.98
N TYR A 157 16.59 -10.91 -8.92
CA TYR A 157 16.06 -9.85 -8.08
C TYR A 157 16.24 -8.49 -8.76
N VAL A 158 15.41 -7.54 -8.37
CA VAL A 158 15.46 -6.17 -8.88
C VAL A 158 15.89 -5.26 -7.74
N VAL A 159 16.96 -4.50 -7.99
CA VAL A 159 17.45 -3.46 -7.09
C VAL A 159 16.70 -2.16 -7.39
N PRO A 160 15.88 -1.64 -6.47
CA PRO A 160 15.07 -0.44 -6.70
C PRO A 160 15.89 0.83 -6.92
N ASP A 161 15.34 1.75 -7.73
CA ASP A 161 15.93 3.07 -7.98
C ASP A 161 15.53 4.12 -6.95
N ASP A 162 14.50 3.86 -6.14
CA ASP A 162 14.13 4.74 -5.05
C ASP A 162 14.87 4.32 -3.77
N PRO A 163 15.82 5.14 -3.26
CA PRO A 163 16.56 4.81 -2.04
C PRO A 163 15.67 4.72 -0.78
N ARG A 164 14.40 5.13 -0.86
CA ARG A 164 13.43 4.96 0.22
C ARG A 164 12.92 3.53 0.33
N PHE A 165 13.08 2.72 -0.72
CA PHE A 165 12.72 1.30 -0.73
C PHE A 165 13.98 0.46 -0.61
N VAL A 166 14.25 -0.02 0.61
CA VAL A 166 15.53 -0.67 0.95
C VAL A 166 15.59 -2.16 0.63
N HIS A 167 14.47 -2.77 0.20
CA HIS A 167 14.41 -4.19 -0.10
C HIS A 167 14.64 -4.45 -1.58
N ASP A 168 15.42 -5.48 -1.89
CA ASP A 168 15.43 -6.07 -3.22
C ASP A 168 14.11 -6.80 -3.47
N VAL A 169 13.61 -6.74 -4.70
CA VAL A 169 12.37 -7.43 -5.10
C VAL A 169 12.73 -8.73 -5.81
N TYR A 170 12.29 -9.86 -5.28
CA TYR A 170 12.53 -11.17 -5.92
C TYR A 170 11.54 -11.39 -7.06
N VAL A 171 12.06 -11.79 -8.23
CA VAL A 171 11.25 -11.90 -9.46
C VAL A 171 11.30 -13.27 -10.12
N GLY A 172 12.05 -14.21 -9.56
CA GLY A 172 12.04 -15.61 -9.99
C GLY A 172 13.28 -16.39 -9.58
N GLN A 173 13.23 -17.71 -9.78
CA GLN A 173 14.32 -18.63 -9.49
C GLN A 173 15.19 -18.87 -10.73
N VAL A 174 16.45 -19.22 -10.52
CA VAL A 174 17.34 -19.71 -11.59
C VAL A 174 17.10 -21.22 -11.74
N SER A 175 16.49 -21.64 -12.84
CA SER A 175 16.35 -23.07 -13.16
C SER A 175 17.74 -23.71 -13.25
N SER A 176 17.96 -24.75 -12.44
CA SER A 176 19.24 -25.43 -12.25
C SER A 176 19.21 -26.85 -12.85
N SER A 177 18.68 -27.00 -14.07
CA SER A 177 18.77 -28.28 -14.78
C SER A 177 20.16 -28.41 -15.43
N PRO A 178 20.90 -29.51 -15.23
CA PRO A 178 22.20 -29.72 -15.89
C PRO A 178 21.99 -29.84 -17.41
N GLY A 179 22.43 -28.84 -18.16
CA GLY A 179 22.31 -28.81 -19.63
C GLY A 179 21.37 -27.73 -20.18
N ASP A 180 20.53 -27.12 -19.34
CA ASP A 180 19.72 -25.97 -19.73
C ASP A 180 20.52 -24.68 -19.51
N GLN A 181 20.64 -23.85 -20.54
CA GLN A 181 21.05 -22.46 -20.34
C GLN A 181 20.09 -21.85 -19.31
N PRO A 182 20.58 -21.08 -18.30
CA PRO A 182 19.73 -20.52 -17.25
C PRO A 182 18.60 -19.73 -17.89
N ALA A 183 17.40 -20.33 -17.94
CA ALA A 183 16.33 -19.82 -18.76
C ALA A 183 15.69 -18.61 -18.07
N MET A 184 16.13 -17.41 -18.45
CA MET A 184 15.39 -16.14 -18.26
C MET A 184 13.96 -16.23 -18.82
N ALA A 185 13.72 -17.19 -19.72
CA ALA A 185 12.44 -17.46 -20.37
C ALA A 185 11.30 -17.87 -19.42
N GLY A 186 11.59 -18.17 -18.15
CA GLY A 186 10.60 -18.50 -17.13
C GLY A 186 10.24 -17.37 -16.17
N LEU A 187 10.85 -16.18 -16.30
CA LEU A 187 10.43 -15.04 -15.48
C LEU A 187 8.99 -14.68 -15.85
N PRO A 188 8.10 -14.48 -14.86
CA PRO A 188 6.73 -14.13 -15.15
C PRO A 188 6.72 -12.72 -15.77
N LEU A 189 6.65 -12.64 -17.10
CA LEU A 189 6.46 -11.40 -17.85
C LEU A 189 4.96 -11.19 -18.04
N ALA A 190 4.38 -10.21 -17.34
CA ALA A 190 2.95 -9.96 -17.47
C ALA A 190 2.57 -9.35 -18.83
N THR A 191 3.49 -8.61 -19.46
CA THR A 191 3.15 -7.78 -20.64
C THR A 191 4.33 -7.46 -21.56
N SER A 192 5.58 -7.64 -21.12
CA SER A 192 6.74 -7.40 -21.98
C SER A 192 6.89 -8.49 -23.04
N LYS A 193 7.11 -8.10 -24.30
CA LYS A 193 7.39 -9.02 -25.43
C LYS A 193 8.87 -9.44 -25.50
N VAL A 194 9.73 -8.78 -24.73
CA VAL A 194 11.18 -8.96 -24.74
C VAL A 194 11.60 -9.57 -23.41
N ALA A 195 12.34 -10.68 -23.47
CA ALA A 195 12.93 -11.30 -22.29
C ALA A 195 13.97 -10.34 -21.67
N PRO A 196 13.88 -10.05 -20.36
CA PRO A 196 14.82 -9.13 -19.72
C PRO A 196 16.22 -9.75 -19.65
N GLN A 197 17.23 -8.89 -19.66
CA GLN A 197 18.63 -9.25 -19.45
C GLN A 197 19.14 -8.69 -18.13
N ILE A 198 20.17 -9.34 -17.56
CA ILE A 198 20.84 -8.81 -16.37
C ILE A 198 21.41 -7.42 -16.71
N GLY A 199 21.14 -6.43 -15.87
CA GLY A 199 21.51 -5.04 -16.10
C GLY A 199 20.43 -4.20 -16.77
N ASP A 200 19.32 -4.80 -17.22
CA ASP A 200 18.19 -4.04 -17.74
C ASP A 200 17.46 -3.27 -16.62
N LYS A 201 16.97 -2.08 -16.98
CA LYS A 201 15.93 -1.39 -16.24
C LYS A 201 14.59 -2.05 -16.51
N VAL A 202 13.87 -2.33 -15.42
CA VAL A 202 12.59 -3.03 -15.45
C VAL A 202 11.60 -2.36 -14.51
N VAL A 203 10.31 -2.52 -14.82
CA VAL A 203 9.21 -2.19 -13.92
C VAL A 203 8.64 -3.49 -13.36
N VAL A 204 8.57 -3.57 -12.04
CA VAL A 204 8.09 -4.74 -11.29
C VAL A 204 6.81 -4.37 -10.56
N ARG A 205 5.76 -5.19 -10.68
CA ARG A 205 4.59 -5.12 -9.80
C ARG A 205 4.84 -5.98 -8.58
N LEU A 206 4.66 -5.42 -7.38
CA LEU A 206 4.81 -6.16 -6.14
C LEU A 206 3.64 -7.13 -5.92
N GLU A 207 3.96 -8.33 -5.46
CA GLU A 207 2.99 -9.26 -4.89
C GLU A 207 2.61 -8.83 -3.45
N PRO A 208 1.57 -9.42 -2.84
CA PRO A 208 1.18 -9.09 -1.46
C PRO A 208 2.35 -9.22 -0.47
N TRP A 209 2.81 -8.07 0.04
CA TRP A 209 3.92 -7.99 0.99
C TRP A 209 3.42 -7.85 2.43
N GLU A 210 3.41 -8.97 3.16
CA GLU A 210 2.81 -9.06 4.50
C GLU A 210 3.79 -8.72 5.64
N SER A 211 5.10 -8.92 5.43
CA SER A 211 6.11 -8.72 6.47
C SER A 211 7.33 -7.98 5.94
N ARG A 212 7.65 -6.86 6.59
CA ARG A 212 8.85 -6.05 6.31
C ARG A 212 10.17 -6.78 6.53
N HIS A 213 10.15 -7.91 7.25
CA HIS A 213 11.36 -8.65 7.60
C HIS A 213 11.78 -9.63 6.51
N VAL A 214 10.97 -9.74 5.45
CA VAL A 214 11.22 -10.59 4.29
C VAL A 214 11.23 -9.69 3.06
N ASN A 215 12.12 -9.99 2.12
CA ASN A 215 12.12 -9.31 0.83
C ASN A 215 10.80 -9.60 0.09
N PRO A 216 10.18 -8.58 -0.53
CA PRO A 216 8.97 -8.76 -1.30
C PRO A 216 9.25 -9.56 -2.58
N GLU A 217 8.23 -10.29 -3.01
CA GLU A 217 8.19 -10.91 -4.33
C GLU A 217 7.45 -9.99 -5.31
N GLY A 218 7.71 -10.17 -6.60
CA GLY A 218 7.09 -9.35 -7.63
C GLY A 218 7.20 -9.95 -9.01
N GLN A 219 6.42 -9.39 -9.92
CA GLN A 219 6.36 -9.78 -11.32
C GLN A 219 6.89 -8.66 -12.21
N ILE A 220 7.81 -8.97 -13.13
CA ILE A 220 8.25 -8.00 -14.14
C ILE A 220 7.09 -7.76 -15.11
N ILE A 221 6.64 -6.51 -15.21
CA ILE A 221 5.54 -6.12 -16.10
C ILE A 221 6.04 -5.41 -17.36
N GLU A 222 7.21 -4.78 -17.29
CA GLU A 222 7.80 -4.01 -18.39
C GLU A 222 9.34 -4.08 -18.34
N VAL A 223 9.96 -4.21 -19.50
CA VAL A 223 11.41 -4.10 -19.69
C VAL A 223 11.67 -2.80 -20.43
N LEU A 224 12.37 -1.86 -19.78
CA LEU A 224 12.69 -0.58 -20.38
C LEU A 224 13.89 -0.70 -21.32
N GLY A 225 14.88 -1.54 -20.95
CA GLY A 225 16.08 -1.81 -21.73
C GLY A 225 17.36 -1.70 -20.88
N PRO A 226 18.55 -1.76 -21.50
CA PRO A 226 19.82 -1.74 -20.77
C PRO A 226 19.98 -0.46 -19.96
N ALA A 227 20.38 -0.54 -18.68
CA ALA A 227 20.47 0.63 -17.81
C ALA A 227 21.45 1.72 -18.30
N SER A 228 22.42 1.36 -19.15
CA SER A 228 23.39 2.29 -19.76
C SER A 228 22.96 2.83 -21.13
N ALA A 229 21.82 2.38 -21.68
CA ALA A 229 21.39 2.80 -23.00
C ALA A 229 20.81 4.24 -22.97
N PRO A 230 21.03 5.04 -24.03
CA PRO A 230 20.48 6.39 -24.12
C PRO A 230 18.95 6.41 -24.01
N GLY A 231 18.39 7.31 -23.20
CA GLY A 231 16.95 7.52 -23.03
C GLY A 231 16.26 6.59 -22.02
N ILE A 232 16.94 5.54 -21.55
CA ILE A 232 16.40 4.65 -20.51
C ILE A 232 16.31 5.34 -19.15
N ASP A 233 17.21 6.30 -18.88
CA ASP A 233 17.16 7.18 -17.72
C ASP A 233 15.87 8.00 -17.67
N MET A 234 15.49 8.61 -18.80
CA MET A 234 14.24 9.35 -18.93
C MET A 234 13.02 8.45 -18.75
N LEU A 235 12.97 7.30 -19.43
CA LEU A 235 11.87 6.33 -19.27
C LEU A 235 11.75 5.84 -17.82
N SER A 236 12.88 5.60 -17.16
CA SER A 236 12.92 5.17 -15.76
C SER A 236 12.32 6.23 -14.83
N ILE A 237 12.64 7.51 -15.05
CA ILE A 237 12.05 8.64 -14.30
C ILE A 237 10.54 8.73 -14.56
N ILE A 238 10.11 8.66 -15.82
CA ILE A 238 8.69 8.70 -16.21
C ILE A 238 7.91 7.62 -15.48
N ARG A 239 8.40 6.37 -15.47
CA ARG A 239 7.74 5.25 -14.79
C ARG A 239 7.81 5.36 -13.27
N LYS A 240 8.94 5.78 -12.70
CA LYS A 240 9.15 5.90 -11.25
C LYS A 240 8.22 6.93 -10.60
N PHE A 241 7.96 8.04 -11.30
CA PHE A 241 7.05 9.09 -10.83
C PHE A 241 5.63 8.96 -11.40
N HIS A 242 5.34 7.85 -12.08
CA HIS A 242 4.04 7.55 -12.68
C HIS A 242 3.50 8.71 -13.53
N LEU A 243 4.40 9.34 -14.30
CA LEU A 243 4.04 10.46 -15.15
C LEU A 243 3.18 9.97 -16.33
N PRO A 244 2.08 10.66 -16.66
CA PRO A 244 1.25 10.29 -17.79
C PRO A 244 2.04 10.45 -19.08
N THR A 245 2.17 9.37 -19.85
CA THR A 245 2.86 9.36 -21.15
C THR A 245 1.92 9.49 -22.33
N GLU A 246 0.62 9.25 -22.11
CA GLU A 246 -0.42 9.34 -23.12
C GLU A 246 -1.45 10.36 -22.70
N PHE A 247 -1.95 11.13 -23.67
CA PHE A 247 -3.05 12.04 -23.43
C PHE A 247 -4.35 11.24 -23.19
N PRO A 248 -5.23 11.72 -22.29
CA PRO A 248 -6.56 11.14 -22.15
C PRO A 248 -7.28 11.11 -23.51
N ARG A 249 -8.10 10.08 -23.74
CA ARG A 249 -8.83 9.89 -25.01
C ARG A 249 -9.64 11.13 -25.37
N ASP A 250 -10.32 11.72 -24.41
CA ASP A 250 -11.17 12.90 -24.58
C ASP A 250 -10.37 14.10 -25.15
N VAL A 251 -9.10 14.25 -24.76
CA VAL A 251 -8.21 15.31 -25.28
C VAL A 251 -7.81 15.01 -26.73
N LEU A 252 -7.51 13.74 -27.04
CA LEU A 252 -7.16 13.33 -28.41
C LEU A 252 -8.35 13.42 -29.38
N GLU A 253 -9.57 13.18 -28.88
CA GLU A 253 -10.80 13.32 -29.68
C GLU A 253 -11.08 14.80 -29.97
N GLN A 254 -10.92 15.69 -29.00
CA GLN A 254 -11.05 17.13 -29.21
C GLN A 254 -10.00 17.71 -30.17
N ALA A 255 -8.76 17.23 -30.13
CA ALA A 255 -7.71 17.68 -31.04
C ALA A 255 -7.90 17.24 -32.50
N LYS A 256 -8.78 16.26 -32.75
CA LYS A 256 -9.14 15.78 -34.09
C LYS A 256 -10.38 16.47 -34.67
N ALA A 257 -11.12 17.21 -33.84
CA ALA A 257 -12.30 17.98 -34.22
C ALA A 257 -11.92 19.40 -34.67
#